data_AF-A0A915MLX9-F1
#
_entry.id   AF-A0A915MLX9-F1
#
_cell.length_a   1.000
_cell.length_b   1.000
_cell.length_c   1.000
_cell.angle_alpha   90.00
_cell.angle_beta   90.00
_cell.angle_gamma   90.00
#
_symmetry.space_group_name_H-M   'P 1'
#
loop_
_entity.id
_entity.type
_entity.pdbx_description
1 polymer ?
#
loop_
_entity_poly.entity_id
_entity_poly.type
_entity_poly.pdbx_seq_one_letter_code
_entity_poly.pdbx_strand_id
1 'polypeptide(L)' 'MAPATIPSCCLTAEQKDILIDAVHVRPVIWDCSIPDYQDVQNRRAAFAEVAEILSDDKSKYS' A
#
# COMPACT_ATOMS: atom_id res chain seq x y z
N MET A 1 -16.59 -4.88 29.23
CA MET A 1 -15.35 -4.76 28.44
C MET A 1 -15.76 -4.15 27.10
N ALA A 2 -15.54 -2.85 26.91
CA ALA A 2 -15.93 -2.17 25.67
C ALA A 2 -14.98 -2.59 24.54
N PRO A 3 -15.47 -2.85 23.31
CA PRO A 3 -14.60 -3.16 22.18
C PRO A 3 -13.72 -1.94 21.90
N ALA A 4 -12.41 -2.15 21.84
CA ALA A 4 -11.46 -1.09 21.51
C ALA A 4 -11.76 -0.58 20.11
N THR A 5 -12.29 0.63 20.01
CA THR A 5 -12.39 1.37 18.76
C THR A 5 -10.98 1.63 18.25
N ILE A 6 -10.58 0.91 17.21
CA ILE A 6 -9.32 1.13 16.52
C ILE A 6 -9.35 2.57 15.98
N PRO A 7 -8.40 3.44 16.36
CA PRO A 7 -8.38 4.80 15.86
C PRO A 7 -8.19 4.78 14.34
N SER A 8 -8.89 5.67 13.64
CA SER A 8 -8.98 5.77 12.17
C SER A 8 -7.64 6.00 11.44
N CYS A 9 -6.53 6.04 12.17
CA CYS A 9 -5.15 6.12 11.67
C CYS A 9 -4.44 4.76 11.60
N CYS A 10 -5.10 3.66 11.98
CA CYS A 10 -4.50 2.34 12.04
C CYS A 10 -5.13 1.41 11.00
N LEU A 11 -4.33 0.99 10.00
CA LEU A 11 -4.69 -0.11 9.10
C LEU A 11 -5.06 -1.37 9.91
N THR A 12 -6.07 -2.11 9.46
CA THR A 12 -6.37 -3.44 10.01
C THR A 12 -5.19 -4.39 9.81
N ALA A 13 -5.16 -5.53 10.52
CA ALA A 13 -4.11 -6.53 10.32
C ALA A 13 -4.04 -6.99 8.85
N GLU A 14 -5.20 -7.28 8.25
CA GLU A 14 -5.29 -7.66 6.83
C GLU A 14 -4.78 -6.55 5.90
N GLN A 15 -5.13 -5.29 6.15
CA GLN A 15 -4.62 -4.17 5.36
C GLN A 15 -3.10 -3.98 5.50
N LYS A 16 -2.52 -4.31 6.66
CA LYS A 16 -1.06 -4.28 6.85
C LYS A 16 -0.38 -5.38 6.05
N ASP A 17 -0.92 -6.60 6.07
CA ASP A 17 -0.39 -7.70 5.26
C ASP A 17 -0.47 -7.38 3.75
N ILE A 18 -1.62 -6.83 3.30
CA ILE A 18 -1.80 -6.37 1.92
C ILE A 18 -0.79 -5.27 1.54
N LEU A 19 -0.55 -4.31 2.43
CA LEU A 19 0.45 -3.25 2.22
C LEU A 19 1.86 -3.83 2.08
N ILE A 20 2.23 -4.76 2.97
CA ILE A 20 3.56 -5.39 2.97
C ILE A 20 3.77 -6.15 1.66
N ASP A 21 2.80 -6.96 1.25
CA ASP A 21 2.87 -7.72 -0.01
C ASP A 21 2.96 -6.77 -1.22
N ALA A 22 2.10 -5.75 -1.28
CA ALA A 22 2.05 -4.78 -2.36
C ALA A 22 3.37 -3.99 -2.50
N VAL A 23 4.04 -3.65 -1.39
CA VAL A 23 5.36 -3.01 -1.43
C VAL A 23 6.43 -4.02 -1.84
N HIS A 24 6.40 -5.23 -1.29
CA HIS A 24 7.42 -6.26 -1.54
C HIS A 24 7.51 -6.64 -3.02
N VAL A 25 6.37 -6.82 -3.71
CA VAL A 25 6.35 -7.20 -5.14
C VAL A 25 6.77 -6.07 -6.10
N ARG A 26 6.94 -4.84 -5.61
CA ARG A 26 7.32 -3.65 -6.41
C ARG A 26 8.74 -3.19 -6.05
N PRO A 27 9.79 -3.76 -6.67
CA PRO A 27 11.17 -3.42 -6.34
C PRO A 27 11.50 -1.95 -6.60
N VAL A 28 10.79 -1.26 -7.50
CA VAL A 28 10.94 0.19 -7.72
C VAL A 28 10.75 1.02 -6.44
N ILE A 29 10.00 0.49 -5.45
CA ILE A 29 9.77 1.17 -4.17
C ILE A 29 10.98 1.07 -3.23
N TRP A 30 11.65 -0.09 -3.18
CA TRP A 30 12.59 -0.43 -2.11
C TRP A 30 14.00 -0.86 -2.59
N ASP A 31 14.15 -1.35 -3.81
CA ASP A 31 15.44 -1.79 -4.34
C ASP A 31 16.18 -0.65 -5.03
N CYS A 32 17.18 -0.06 -4.36
CA CYS A 32 17.97 1.02 -4.93
C CYS A 32 19.00 0.58 -5.98
N SER A 33 19.13 -0.73 -6.21
CA SER A 33 20.08 -1.30 -7.16
C SER A 33 19.54 -1.33 -8.59
N ILE A 34 18.22 -1.26 -8.77
CA ILE A 34 17.60 -1.23 -10.10
C ILE A 34 17.59 0.20 -10.67
N PRO A 35 17.78 0.36 -11.99
CA PRO A 35 17.81 1.67 -12.63
C PRO A 35 16.49 2.44 -12.44
N ASP A 36 15.36 1.71 -12.47
CA ASP A 36 14.02 2.28 -12.28
C ASP A 36 13.81 2.95 -10.92
N TYR A 37 14.60 2.61 -9.90
CA TYR A 37 14.51 3.26 -8.58
C TYR A 37 14.88 4.75 -8.62
N GLN A 38 15.72 5.16 -9.57
CA GLN A 38 16.07 6.57 -9.75
C GLN A 38 14.98 7.36 -10.49
N ASP A 39 14.03 6.67 -11.13
CA ASP A 39 12.91 7.32 -11.79
C ASP A 39 11.84 7.72 -10.76
N VAL A 40 11.81 9.03 -10.46
CA VAL A 40 10.88 9.62 -9.50
C VAL A 40 9.42 9.45 -9.93
N GLN A 41 9.13 9.50 -11.24
CA GLN A 41 7.76 9.33 -11.73
C GLN A 41 7.31 7.89 -11.55
N ASN A 42 8.17 6.93 -11.89
CA ASN A 42 7.89 5.52 -11.74
C ASN A 42 7.68 5.14 -10.26
N ARG A 43 8.51 5.68 -9.36
CA ARG A 43 8.32 5.51 -7.91
C ARG A 43 7.00 6.10 -7.41
N ARG A 44 6.65 7.30 -7.85
CA ARG A 44 5.42 7.95 -7.44
C ARG A 44 4.19 7.19 -7.93
N ALA A 45 4.24 6.65 -9.16
CA ALA A 45 3.21 5.79 -9.70
C ALA A 45 3.06 4.49 -8.88
N ALA A 46 4.17 3.82 -8.54
CA ALA A 46 4.14 2.61 -7.72
C ALA A 46 3.55 2.84 -6.33
N PHE A 47 3.84 3.97 -5.67
CA PHE A 47 3.18 4.33 -4.41
C PHE A 47 1.70 4.64 -4.58
N ALA A 48 1.29 5.25 -5.70
CA ALA A 48 -0.12 5.52 -5.99
C ALA A 48 -0.89 4.20 -6.15
N GLU A 49 -0.34 3.21 -6.87
CA GLU A 49 -0.95 1.88 -7.00
C GLU A 49 -1.14 1.19 -5.65
N VAL A 50 -0.13 1.24 -4.77
CA VAL A 50 -0.22 0.68 -3.42
C VAL A 50 -1.32 1.38 -2.60
N ALA A 51 -1.45 2.70 -2.73
CA ALA A 51 -2.50 3.46 -2.07
C ALA A 51 -3.90 3.14 -2.62
N GLU A 52 -4.04 2.90 -3.93
CA GLU A 52 -5.29 2.48 -4.55
C GLU A 52 -5.72 1.08 -4.08
N ILE A 53 -4.77 0.15 -3.91
CA ILE A 53 -5.06 -1.19 -3.37
C ILE A 53 -5.63 -1.12 -1.95
N LEU A 54 -5.14 -0.19 -1.13
CA LEU A 54 -5.56 -0.01 0.26
C LEU A 54 -6.80 0.87 0.41
N SER A 55 -7.15 1.65 -0.61
CA SER A 55 -8.35 2.47 -0.62
C SER A 55 -9.55 1.55 -0.82
N ASP A 56 -10.47 1.55 0.15
CA ASP A 56 -11.68 0.72 0.27
C ASP A 56 -12.72 0.89 -0.87
N ASP A 57 -12.33 1.43 -2.03
CA ASP A 57 -13.27 1.80 -3.10
C ASP A 57 -13.61 0.65 -4.07
N LYS A 58 -13.00 -0.54 -3.91
CA LYS A 58 -13.41 -1.76 -4.64
C LYS A 58 -14.61 -2.50 -4.05
N SER A 59 -15.25 -1.93 -3.03
CA SER A 59 -16.48 -2.46 -2.41
C SER A 59 -17.78 -1.90 -3.05
N LYS A 60 -17.69 -0.97 -4.00
CA LYS A 60 -18.84 -0.44 -4.74
C LYS A 60 -18.77 -0.90 -6.18
N TYR A 61 -19.86 -1.48 -6.68
CA TYR A 61 -20.00 -2.21 -7.94
C TYR A 61 -19.65 -3.72 -7.88
N SER A 62 -20.35 -4.44 -6.99
CA SER A 62 -20.95 -5.73 -7.37
C SER A 62 -22.40 -5.53 -7.74
#